data_AF-A0A7Y2AS91-F1
#
_entry.id   AF-A0A7Y2AS91-F1
#
_cell.length_a   1.000
_cell.length_b   1.000
_cell.length_c   1.000
_cell.angle_alpha   90.00
_cell.angle_beta   90.00
_cell.angle_gamma   90.00
#
_symmetry.space_group_name_H-M   'P 1'
#
loop_
_entity.id
_entity.type
_entity.pdbx_description
1 polymer ?
#
loop_
_entity_poly.entity_id
_entity_poly.type
_entity_poly.pdbx_seq_one_letter_code
_entity_poly.pdbx_strand_id
1 'polypeptide(L)'
;VDVSGYYRSNEIALANFNGRWRAGFNLSNLGGKMQYDEGGQENFLPTNLKFGAGFDFILNEDNVLALTTEFNKLLVPTPRDFDGDGDVDSDDNAEYQNIGFLEGVFDSFNDAPDGFSEELKEFTWAFSAEYAYQDSFMIRTGLFNESEVKGSRKFFALGAGFKFKAAQIDLSYLFSTSQVRNPLENTLRFSLTFNLGEEFINN
;
A
#
# COMPACT_ATOMS: atom_id res chain seq x y z
N VAL A 1 16.47 0.19 -2.71
CA VAL A 1 16.49 -1.28 -2.59
C VAL A 1 15.15 -1.71 -2.08
N ASP A 2 14.60 -2.79 -2.63
CA ASP A 2 13.31 -3.32 -2.21
C ASP A 2 13.47 -4.77 -1.75
N VAL A 3 12.82 -5.11 -0.64
CA VAL A 3 12.75 -6.47 -0.10
C VAL A 3 11.29 -6.84 0.02
N SER A 4 10.90 -7.95 -0.60
CA SER A 4 9.52 -8.43 -0.53
C SER A 4 9.48 -9.93 -0.31
N GLY A 5 8.39 -10.36 0.34
CA GLY A 5 8.07 -11.76 0.52
C GLY A 5 6.60 -11.97 0.20
N TYR A 6 6.31 -13.09 -0.45
CA TYR A 6 4.95 -13.50 -0.77
C TYR A 6 4.76 -14.95 -0.37
N TYR A 7 3.68 -15.20 0.35
CA TYR A 7 3.23 -16.51 0.77
C TYR A 7 1.87 -16.80 0.17
N ARG A 8 1.74 -17.99 -0.40
CA ARG A 8 0.48 -18.55 -0.90
C ARG A 8 0.40 -19.98 -0.40
N SER A 9 -0.69 -20.30 0.30
CA SER A 9 -0.94 -21.68 0.71
C SER A 9 -1.41 -22.53 -0.46
N ASN A 10 -1.35 -23.84 -0.29
CA ASN A 10 -2.14 -24.77 -1.09
C ASN A 10 -3.64 -24.52 -0.85
N GLU A 11 -4.47 -25.08 -1.73
CA GLU A 11 -5.91 -25.10 -1.52
C GLU A 11 -6.28 -26.00 -0.35
N ILE A 12 -7.20 -25.51 0.47
CA ILE A 12 -7.71 -26.17 1.65
C ILE A 12 -9.19 -26.43 1.40
N ALA A 13 -9.59 -27.70 1.35
CA ALA A 13 -11.00 -28.06 1.23
C ALA A 13 -11.72 -27.70 2.55
N LEU A 14 -12.68 -26.78 2.49
CA LEU A 14 -13.60 -26.46 3.59
C LEU A 14 -14.98 -27.07 3.27
N ALA A 15 -15.90 -27.02 4.22
CA ALA A 15 -17.17 -27.75 4.13
C ALA A 15 -17.98 -27.43 2.85
N ASN A 16 -17.99 -26.17 2.41
CA ASN A 16 -18.85 -25.70 1.31
C ASN A 16 -18.07 -25.00 0.17
N PHE A 17 -16.76 -24.82 0.30
CA PHE A 17 -15.90 -24.12 -0.67
C PHE A 17 -14.43 -24.51 -0.43
N ASN A 18 -13.56 -24.28 -1.42
CA ASN A 18 -12.11 -24.37 -1.20
C ASN A 18 -11.57 -23.01 -0.75
N GLY A 19 -10.58 -23.04 0.13
CA GLY A 19 -9.95 -21.86 0.69
C GLY A 19 -8.48 -21.76 0.28
N ARG A 20 -7.98 -20.55 0.13
CA ARG A 20 -6.55 -20.31 -0.04
C ARG A 20 -6.12 -19.06 0.72
N TRP A 21 -5.07 -19.19 1.52
CA TRP A 21 -4.47 -18.06 2.24
C TRP A 21 -3.37 -17.41 1.40
N ARG A 22 -3.34 -16.08 1.44
CA ARG A 22 -2.28 -15.25 0.88
C ARG A 22 -1.78 -14.30 1.95
N ALA A 23 -0.47 -14.11 2.02
CA ALA A 23 0.13 -13.10 2.87
C ALA A 23 1.38 -12.56 2.19
N GLY A 24 1.78 -11.35 2.52
CA GLY A 24 3.00 -10.79 1.98
C GLY A 24 3.43 -9.54 2.71
N PHE A 25 4.67 -9.16 2.46
CA PHE A 25 5.23 -7.90 2.90
C PHE A 25 6.09 -7.30 1.81
N ASN A 26 6.24 -5.99 1.86
CA ASN A 26 7.13 -5.24 0.98
C ASN A 26 7.73 -4.07 1.77
N LEU A 27 9.06 -4.08 1.88
CA LEU A 27 9.85 -2.92 2.24
C LEU A 27 10.40 -2.34 0.93
N SER A 28 9.92 -1.15 0.54
CA SER A 28 10.31 -0.50 -0.72
C SER A 28 11.02 0.83 -0.49
N ASN A 29 11.78 1.26 -1.50
CA ASN A 29 12.52 2.52 -1.54
C ASN A 29 13.59 2.67 -0.45
N LEU A 30 14.10 1.57 0.12
CA LEU A 30 15.17 1.64 1.12
C LEU A 30 16.46 2.14 0.46
N GLY A 31 16.92 3.33 0.84
CA GLY A 31 18.11 3.94 0.25
C GLY A 31 18.48 5.28 0.88
N GLY A 32 19.63 5.81 0.47
CA GLY A 32 20.14 7.11 0.95
C GLY A 32 19.21 8.27 0.59
N LYS A 33 19.40 9.39 1.30
CA LYS A 33 18.65 10.63 1.08
C LYS A 33 19.00 11.26 -0.28
N MET A 34 18.09 12.06 -0.80
CA MET A 34 18.20 12.77 -2.08
C MET A 34 18.32 14.28 -1.84
N GLN A 35 19.33 14.90 -2.43
CA GLN A 35 19.47 16.35 -2.48
C GLN A 35 19.05 16.84 -3.87
N TYR A 36 18.14 17.80 -3.93
CA TYR A 36 17.62 18.34 -5.21
C TYR A 36 18.37 19.59 -5.69
N ASP A 37 18.95 20.34 -4.76
CA ASP A 37 19.68 21.58 -5.03
C ASP A 37 21.08 21.54 -4.38
N GLU A 38 22.07 22.13 -5.03
CA GLU A 38 23.45 22.17 -4.52
C GLU A 38 23.51 22.94 -3.19
N GLY A 39 23.89 22.25 -2.11
CA GLY A 39 23.88 22.82 -0.75
C GLY A 39 22.49 22.93 -0.10
N GLY A 40 21.45 22.36 -0.73
CA GLY A 40 20.10 22.26 -0.18
C GLY A 40 19.94 21.13 0.85
N GLN A 41 18.73 20.99 1.38
CA GLN A 41 18.39 19.92 2.33
C GLN A 41 18.36 18.55 1.65
N GLU A 42 18.77 17.53 2.39
CA GLU A 42 18.62 16.14 2.00
C GLU A 42 17.22 15.63 2.39
N ASN A 43 16.54 15.00 1.45
CA ASN A 43 15.19 14.47 1.63
C ASN A 43 15.22 12.95 1.70
N PHE A 44 14.53 12.38 2.68
CA PHE A 44 14.36 10.93 2.75
C PHE A 44 13.61 10.42 1.51
N LEU A 45 14.05 9.29 0.97
CA LEU A 45 13.24 8.53 0.04
C LEU A 45 11.97 8.05 0.75
N PRO A 46 10.82 7.94 0.05
CA PRO A 46 9.58 7.47 0.63
C PRO A 46 9.66 5.97 0.88
N THR A 47 10.40 5.58 1.92
CA THR A 47 10.56 4.20 2.36
C THR A 47 9.22 3.72 2.91
N ASN A 48 8.67 2.65 2.34
CA ASN A 48 7.36 2.14 2.74
C ASN A 48 7.49 0.71 3.25
N LEU A 49 6.84 0.44 4.38
CA LEU A 49 6.62 -0.91 4.89
C LEU A 49 5.16 -1.27 4.72
N LYS A 50 4.93 -2.26 3.85
CA LYS A 50 3.64 -2.84 3.58
C LYS A 50 3.57 -4.25 4.11
N PHE A 51 2.45 -4.59 4.71
CA PHE A 51 2.08 -5.97 4.97
C PHE A 51 0.63 -6.19 4.61
N GLY A 52 0.32 -7.36 4.07
CA GLY A 52 -1.02 -7.68 3.63
C GLY A 52 -1.34 -9.15 3.83
N ALA A 53 -2.62 -9.42 3.99
CA ALA A 53 -3.17 -10.76 4.08
C ALA A 53 -4.47 -10.83 3.29
N GLY A 54 -4.74 -11.98 2.70
CA GLY A 54 -5.94 -12.23 1.94
C GLY A 54 -6.36 -13.68 1.99
N PHE A 55 -7.62 -13.89 1.66
CA PHE A 55 -8.23 -15.21 1.58
C PHE A 55 -9.09 -15.31 0.33
N ASP A 56 -8.86 -16.39 -0.43
CA ASP A 56 -9.64 -16.71 -1.62
C ASP A 56 -10.70 -17.75 -1.24
N PHE A 57 -11.96 -17.38 -1.35
CA PHE A 57 -13.11 -18.26 -1.30
C PHE A 57 -13.35 -18.81 -2.72
N ILE A 58 -12.84 -20.01 -2.99
CA ILE A 58 -13.01 -20.72 -4.25
C ILE A 58 -14.34 -21.48 -4.16
N LEU A 59 -15.39 -20.86 -4.69
CA LEU A 59 -16.77 -21.35 -4.56
C LEU A 59 -17.02 -22.56 -5.47
N ASN A 60 -16.43 -22.55 -6.66
CA ASN A 60 -16.40 -23.64 -7.63
C ASN A 60 -15.29 -23.37 -8.68
N GLU A 61 -15.19 -24.20 -9.72
CA GLU A 61 -14.20 -24.10 -10.80
C GLU A 61 -14.23 -22.75 -11.53
N ASP A 62 -15.38 -22.08 -11.55
CA ASP A 62 -15.60 -20.83 -12.29
C ASP A 62 -15.63 -19.59 -11.39
N ASN A 63 -15.77 -19.73 -10.07
CA ASN A 63 -16.13 -18.62 -9.19
C ASN A 63 -15.19 -18.49 -8.00
N VAL A 64 -14.46 -17.38 -7.93
CA VAL A 64 -13.57 -17.06 -6.81
C VAL A 64 -13.91 -15.68 -6.25
N LEU A 65 -14.14 -15.60 -4.94
CA LEU A 65 -14.21 -14.35 -4.20
C LEU A 65 -12.95 -14.22 -3.36
N ALA A 66 -12.11 -13.23 -3.63
CA ALA A 66 -10.95 -12.91 -2.81
C ALA A 66 -11.23 -11.69 -1.92
N LEU A 67 -10.93 -11.81 -0.63
CA LEU A 67 -10.89 -10.68 0.30
C LEU A 67 -9.45 -10.42 0.69
N THR A 68 -9.02 -9.16 0.68
CA THR A 68 -7.65 -8.77 1.03
C THR A 68 -7.67 -7.55 1.93
N THR A 69 -6.72 -7.50 2.86
CA THR A 69 -6.40 -6.29 3.62
C THR A 69 -4.91 -6.00 3.51
N GLU A 70 -4.57 -4.72 3.44
CA GLU A 70 -3.21 -4.22 3.41
C GLU A 70 -3.07 -3.12 4.46
N PHE A 71 -1.92 -3.08 5.12
CA PHE A 71 -1.51 -2.02 6.01
C PHE A 71 -0.17 -1.47 5.51
N ASN A 72 -0.01 -0.17 5.56
CA ASN A 72 1.18 0.51 5.08
C ASN A 72 1.59 1.64 6.01
N LYS A 73 2.87 1.67 6.39
CA LYS A 73 3.51 2.78 7.12
C LYS A 73 4.64 3.36 6.28
N LEU A 74 4.70 4.69 6.27
CA LEU A 74 5.85 5.43 5.75
C LEU A 74 6.96 5.40 6.81
N LEU A 75 8.10 4.81 6.48
CA LEU A 75 9.27 4.71 7.37
C LEU A 75 10.21 5.89 7.16
N VAL A 76 9.65 7.10 7.26
CA VAL A 76 10.37 8.37 7.18
C VAL A 76 10.19 9.05 8.52
N PRO A 77 11.27 9.53 9.16
CA PRO A 77 11.15 10.19 10.44
C PRO A 77 10.30 11.45 10.32
N THR A 78 9.49 11.70 11.34
CA THR A 78 8.64 12.87 11.49
C THR A 78 9.49 14.05 11.97
N PRO A 79 9.51 15.18 11.25
CA PRO A 79 10.09 16.42 11.77
C PRO A 79 9.43 16.78 13.10
N ARG A 80 10.23 17.01 14.13
CA ARG A 80 9.80 17.23 15.51
C ARG A 80 10.71 18.24 16.21
N ASP A 81 10.23 18.74 17.33
CA ASP A 81 10.99 19.52 18.31
C ASP A 81 11.94 18.57 19.07
N PHE A 82 13.25 18.73 18.86
CA PHE A 82 14.30 17.89 19.46
C PHE A 82 14.79 18.44 20.80
N ASP A 83 14.74 19.76 21.01
CA ASP A 83 15.27 20.42 22.21
C ASP A 83 14.21 20.70 23.30
N GLY A 84 12.93 20.55 22.95
CA GLY A 84 11.78 20.64 23.81
C GLY A 84 11.37 22.08 24.16
N ASP A 85 11.74 23.06 23.34
CA ASP A 85 11.41 24.47 23.58
C ASP A 85 9.97 24.84 23.17
N GLY A 86 9.30 23.97 22.43
CA GLY A 86 7.90 24.08 22.02
C GLY A 86 7.69 24.62 20.60
N ASP A 87 8.75 24.87 19.84
CA ASP A 87 8.68 25.14 18.41
C ASP A 87 9.51 24.17 17.56
N VAL A 88 9.28 24.18 16.24
CA VAL A 88 10.08 23.42 15.29
C VAL A 88 10.82 24.42 14.43
N ASP A 89 12.14 24.50 14.61
CA ASP A 89 12.94 25.61 14.12
C ASP A 89 14.13 25.17 13.24
N SER A 90 15.11 26.07 13.06
CA SER A 90 16.28 25.77 12.23
C SER A 90 17.29 24.82 12.91
N ASP A 91 17.38 24.86 14.23
CA ASP A 91 18.25 23.99 15.02
C ASP A 91 17.69 22.55 15.02
N ASP A 92 16.37 22.38 15.16
CA ASP A 92 15.69 21.08 14.97
C ASP A 92 15.89 20.52 13.57
N ASN A 93 15.78 21.39 12.56
CA ASN A 93 16.00 20.96 11.19
C ASN A 93 17.46 20.53 10.98
N ALA A 94 18.44 21.15 11.65
CA ALA A 94 19.83 20.70 11.58
C ALA A 94 20.01 19.30 12.18
N GLU A 95 19.35 19.01 13.31
CA GLU A 95 19.34 17.68 13.91
C GLU A 95 18.63 16.66 13.01
N TYR A 96 17.45 16.99 12.49
CA TYR A 96 16.72 16.15 11.54
C TYR A 96 17.55 15.81 10.29
N GLN A 97 18.33 16.76 9.78
CA GLN A 97 19.22 16.55 8.63
C GLN A 97 20.40 15.62 8.96
N ASN A 98 20.80 15.48 10.22
CA ASN A 98 21.86 14.56 10.62
C ASN A 98 21.38 13.10 10.72
N ILE A 99 20.08 12.85 10.74
CA ILE A 99 19.51 11.50 10.80
C ILE A 99 19.86 10.73 9.52
N GLY A 100 20.53 9.59 9.68
CA GLY A 100 20.86 8.69 8.57
C GLY A 100 19.62 7.96 8.05
N PHE A 101 19.63 7.50 6.79
CA PHE A 101 18.45 6.81 6.21
C PHE A 101 18.05 5.53 6.95
N LEU A 102 19.01 4.74 7.44
CA LEU A 102 18.73 3.53 8.23
C LEU A 102 18.22 3.88 9.62
N GLU A 103 18.80 4.91 10.23
CA GLU A 103 18.39 5.40 11.54
C GLU A 103 16.95 5.93 11.46
N GLY A 104 16.64 6.78 10.48
CA GLY A 104 15.30 7.31 10.26
C GLY A 104 14.24 6.21 10.03
N VAL A 105 14.61 5.09 9.42
CA VAL A 105 13.71 3.93 9.29
C VAL A 105 13.34 3.35 10.66
N PHE A 106 14.28 3.20 11.59
CA PHE A 106 13.97 2.67 12.93
C PHE A 106 13.35 3.72 13.84
N ASP A 107 13.79 4.99 13.73
CA ASP A 107 13.26 6.11 14.50
C ASP A 107 11.79 6.36 14.16
N SER A 108 11.39 6.17 12.89
CA SER A 108 10.00 6.37 12.42
C SER A 108 8.93 5.58 13.17
N PHE A 109 9.28 4.57 13.99
CA PHE A 109 8.31 3.82 14.78
C PHE A 109 8.00 4.42 16.15
N ASN A 110 8.78 5.42 16.60
CA ASN A 110 8.67 5.99 17.95
C ASN A 110 9.03 7.48 17.98
N ASP A 111 8.78 8.18 16.89
CA ASP A 111 9.14 9.58 16.71
C ASP A 111 7.97 10.56 16.78
N ALA A 112 6.74 10.06 16.70
CA ALA A 112 5.53 10.85 16.82
C ALA A 112 5.50 11.70 18.12
N PRO A 113 5.39 13.04 18.02
CA PRO A 113 5.39 13.95 19.18
C PRO A 113 4.26 13.68 20.20
N ASP A 114 3.06 13.29 19.73
CA ASP A 114 1.94 12.91 20.61
C ASP A 114 2.00 11.42 21.04
N GLY A 115 3.14 10.76 20.79
CA GLY A 115 3.42 9.38 21.17
C GLY A 115 2.64 8.32 20.38
N PHE A 116 2.43 7.16 21.00
CA PHE A 116 1.89 5.98 20.34
C PHE A 116 0.51 6.17 19.69
N SER A 117 -0.33 7.05 20.24
CA SER A 117 -1.65 7.37 19.68
C SER A 117 -1.56 8.04 18.31
N GLU A 118 -0.55 8.87 18.09
CA GLU A 118 -0.28 9.49 16.81
C GLU A 118 0.43 8.52 15.86
N GLU A 119 1.37 7.73 16.36
CA GLU A 119 2.06 6.69 15.59
C GLU A 119 1.07 5.71 14.92
N LEU A 120 0.03 5.29 15.64
CA LEU A 120 -1.05 4.46 15.07
C LEU A 120 -1.83 5.15 13.94
N LYS A 121 -1.87 6.48 13.90
CA LYS A 121 -2.54 7.25 12.84
C LYS A 121 -1.69 7.32 11.57
N GLU A 122 -0.40 7.03 11.64
CA GLU A 122 0.48 6.99 10.47
C GLU A 122 0.31 5.72 9.64
N PHE A 123 -0.28 4.68 10.23
CA PHE A 123 -0.67 3.50 9.49
C PHE A 123 -1.87 3.81 8.60
N THR A 124 -1.67 3.56 7.31
CA THR A 124 -2.75 3.47 6.34
C THR A 124 -3.23 2.03 6.26
N TRP A 125 -4.52 1.85 5.99
CA TRP A 125 -5.09 0.53 5.78
C TRP A 125 -6.03 0.52 4.59
N ALA A 126 -6.07 -0.61 3.92
CA ALA A 126 -6.94 -0.89 2.80
C ALA A 126 -7.64 -2.23 2.99
N PHE A 127 -8.86 -2.30 2.50
CA PHE A 127 -9.64 -3.52 2.41
C PHE A 127 -10.21 -3.64 1.00
N SER A 128 -10.06 -4.79 0.36
CA SER A 128 -10.55 -5.02 -0.99
C SER A 128 -11.24 -6.37 -1.13
N ALA A 129 -12.17 -6.40 -2.07
CA ALA A 129 -12.82 -7.62 -2.51
C ALA A 129 -12.70 -7.72 -4.05
N GLU A 130 -12.37 -8.90 -4.53
CA GLU A 130 -12.33 -9.23 -5.95
C GLU A 130 -13.20 -10.46 -6.18
N TYR A 131 -14.12 -10.36 -7.13
CA TYR A 131 -14.88 -11.51 -7.61
C TYR A 131 -14.46 -11.81 -9.04
N ALA A 132 -13.93 -13.01 -9.26
CA ALA A 132 -13.51 -13.51 -10.55
C ALA A 132 -14.45 -14.61 -11.03
N TYR A 133 -14.89 -14.49 -12.29
CA TYR A 133 -15.70 -15.46 -13.00
C TYR A 133 -14.93 -16.01 -14.21
N GLN A 134 -14.75 -17.34 -14.26
CA GLN A 134 -14.03 -18.10 -15.28
C GLN A 134 -12.63 -17.55 -15.58
N ASP A 135 -11.96 -17.00 -14.56
CA ASP A 135 -10.67 -16.28 -14.68
C ASP A 135 -10.62 -15.22 -15.80
N SER A 136 -11.79 -14.78 -16.27
CA SER A 136 -11.96 -13.98 -17.48
C SER A 136 -12.64 -12.66 -17.17
N PHE A 137 -13.64 -12.67 -16.30
CA PHE A 137 -14.34 -11.46 -15.87
C PHE A 137 -14.10 -11.21 -14.39
N MET A 138 -13.68 -10.00 -14.04
CA MET A 138 -13.32 -9.64 -12.69
C MET A 138 -14.07 -8.36 -12.29
N ILE A 139 -14.68 -8.36 -11.11
CA ILE A 139 -15.20 -7.15 -10.46
C ILE A 139 -14.39 -6.92 -9.20
N ARG A 140 -13.94 -5.69 -9.01
CA ARG A 140 -13.10 -5.28 -7.88
C ARG A 140 -13.73 -4.12 -7.14
N THR A 141 -13.62 -4.17 -5.83
CA THR A 141 -13.95 -3.04 -4.98
C THR A 141 -12.91 -2.90 -3.87
N GLY A 142 -12.68 -1.68 -3.42
CA GLY A 142 -11.74 -1.42 -2.34
C GLY A 142 -12.07 -0.17 -1.56
N LEU A 143 -11.76 -0.21 -0.28
CA LEU A 143 -11.75 0.93 0.64
C LEU A 143 -10.31 1.20 1.02
N PHE A 144 -9.92 2.47 1.00
CA PHE A 144 -8.63 2.95 1.47
C PHE A 144 -8.84 4.05 2.50
N ASN A 145 -8.11 3.96 3.60
CA ASN A 145 -8.16 4.96 4.66
C ASN A 145 -6.77 5.31 5.17
N GLU A 146 -6.53 6.61 5.22
CA GLU A 146 -5.42 7.26 5.89
C GLU A 146 -5.97 8.29 6.88
N SER A 147 -5.23 8.53 7.96
CA SER A 147 -5.62 9.48 9.01
C SER A 147 -5.77 10.92 8.47
N GLU A 148 -6.75 11.63 9.02
CA GLU A 148 -7.05 13.03 8.66
C GLU A 148 -5.95 14.01 9.08
N VAL A 149 -5.22 13.69 10.15
CA VAL A 149 -4.09 14.49 10.66
C VAL A 149 -2.76 14.12 10.03
N LYS A 150 -2.75 13.16 9.10
CA LYS A 150 -1.57 12.76 8.32
C LYS A 150 -1.81 13.14 6.86
N GLY A 151 -2.01 12.18 5.95
CA GLY A 151 -2.24 12.49 4.53
C GLY A 151 -3.71 12.74 4.15
N SER A 152 -4.67 12.42 5.03
CA SER A 152 -6.10 12.63 4.82
C SER A 152 -6.67 11.99 3.55
N ARG A 153 -6.04 10.95 2.99
CA ARG A 153 -6.57 10.25 1.80
C ARG A 153 -7.56 9.17 2.22
N LYS A 154 -8.81 9.33 1.80
CA LYS A 154 -9.88 8.33 2.00
C LYS A 154 -10.66 8.18 0.71
N PHE A 155 -10.81 6.95 0.24
CA PHE A 155 -11.55 6.70 -0.99
C PHE A 155 -12.12 5.29 -1.06
N PHE A 156 -13.16 5.18 -1.88
CA PHE A 156 -13.72 3.93 -2.35
C PHE A 156 -13.37 3.76 -3.83
N ALA A 157 -12.96 2.57 -4.22
CA ALA A 157 -12.64 2.23 -5.60
C ALA A 157 -13.57 1.14 -6.12
N LEU A 158 -13.98 1.28 -7.38
CA LEU A 158 -14.64 0.24 -8.15
C LEU A 158 -13.82 -0.05 -9.41
N GLY A 159 -13.74 -1.31 -9.80
CA GLY A 159 -13.07 -1.70 -11.01
C GLY A 159 -13.70 -2.93 -11.66
N ALA A 160 -13.45 -3.06 -12.96
CA ALA A 160 -13.82 -4.23 -13.74
C ALA A 160 -12.64 -4.63 -14.62
N GLY A 161 -12.41 -5.93 -14.75
CA GLY A 161 -11.38 -6.52 -15.58
C GLY A 161 -11.97 -7.51 -16.55
N PHE A 162 -11.45 -7.55 -17.77
CA PHE A 162 -11.80 -8.54 -18.77
C PHE A 162 -10.54 -9.10 -19.42
N LYS A 163 -10.37 -10.42 -19.36
CA LYS A 163 -9.29 -11.16 -19.99
C LYS A 163 -9.84 -11.94 -21.19
N PHE A 164 -9.18 -11.78 -22.33
CA PHE A 164 -9.47 -12.50 -23.55
C PHE A 164 -8.17 -12.96 -24.20
N LYS A 165 -7.98 -14.29 -24.25
CA LYS A 165 -6.72 -14.91 -24.70
C LYS A 165 -5.53 -14.34 -23.90
N ALA A 166 -4.55 -13.78 -24.61
CA ALA A 166 -3.36 -13.18 -24.05
C ALA A 166 -3.56 -11.74 -23.56
N ALA A 167 -4.68 -11.08 -23.85
CA ALA A 167 -4.91 -9.68 -23.48
C ALA A 167 -5.82 -9.57 -22.26
N GLN A 168 -5.54 -8.60 -21.38
CA GLN A 168 -6.44 -8.22 -20.29
C GLN A 168 -6.60 -6.70 -20.26
N ILE A 169 -7.84 -6.25 -20.11
CA ILE A 169 -8.22 -4.85 -19.99
C ILE A 169 -8.78 -4.65 -18.59
N ASP A 170 -8.29 -3.63 -17.87
CA ASP A 170 -8.82 -3.24 -16.56
C ASP A 170 -9.24 -1.78 -16.58
N LEU A 171 -10.44 -1.52 -16.04
CA LEU A 171 -10.97 -0.18 -15.81
C LEU A 171 -11.18 0.01 -14.31
N SER A 172 -10.84 1.17 -13.77
CA SER A 172 -11.18 1.52 -12.39
C SER A 172 -11.55 2.99 -12.23
N TYR A 173 -12.42 3.24 -11.26
CA TYR A 173 -12.90 4.56 -10.86
C TYR A 173 -12.78 4.72 -9.35
N LEU A 174 -12.35 5.91 -8.93
CA LEU A 174 -12.08 6.24 -7.53
C LEU A 174 -13.03 7.34 -7.07
N PHE A 175 -13.81 7.03 -6.04
CA PHE A 175 -14.69 7.93 -5.32
C PHE A 175 -13.96 8.42 -4.07
N SER A 176 -13.51 9.68 -4.06
CA SER A 176 -12.89 10.27 -2.86
C SER A 176 -13.96 10.54 -1.81
N THR A 177 -13.68 10.21 -0.56
CA THR A 177 -14.53 10.56 0.60
C THR A 177 -13.82 11.52 1.55
N SER A 178 -12.64 12.02 1.18
CA SER A 178 -11.89 13.04 1.93
C SER A 178 -12.39 14.45 1.62
N GLN A 179 -12.29 15.34 2.61
CA GLN A 179 -12.57 16.77 2.43
C GLN A 179 -11.46 17.49 1.63
N VAL A 180 -10.26 16.91 1.55
CA VAL A 180 -9.15 17.44 0.75
C VAL A 180 -9.31 16.93 -0.68
N ARG A 181 -9.43 17.87 -1.63
CA ARG A 181 -9.61 17.53 -3.06
C ARG A 181 -8.43 16.70 -3.56
N ASN A 182 -8.69 15.44 -3.89
CA ASN A 182 -7.67 14.55 -4.42
C ASN A 182 -7.46 14.87 -5.92
N PRO A 183 -6.23 15.11 -6.40
CA PRO A 183 -5.97 15.37 -7.83
C PRO A 183 -6.41 14.24 -8.78
N LEU A 184 -6.61 13.03 -8.24
CA LEU A 184 -7.07 11.85 -8.98
C LEU A 184 -8.56 11.57 -8.79
N GLU A 185 -9.29 12.46 -8.11
CA GLU A 185 -10.73 12.37 -7.98
C GLU A 185 -11.40 12.49 -9.36
N ASN A 186 -12.44 11.67 -9.59
CA ASN A 186 -13.16 11.59 -10.87
C ASN A 186 -12.30 11.16 -12.06
N THR A 187 -11.18 10.46 -11.82
CA THR A 187 -10.37 9.89 -12.90
C THR A 187 -10.73 8.42 -13.16
N LEU A 188 -10.95 8.11 -14.44
CA LEU A 188 -11.04 6.73 -14.93
C LEU A 188 -9.62 6.25 -15.25
N ARG A 189 -9.17 5.17 -14.62
CA ARG A 189 -7.89 4.54 -14.95
C ARG A 189 -8.14 3.35 -15.85
N PHE A 190 -7.35 3.29 -16.91
CA PHE A 190 -7.37 2.23 -17.91
C PHE A 190 -6.01 1.54 -17.94
N SER A 191 -6.01 0.21 -17.90
CA SER A 191 -4.81 -0.61 -18.02
C SER A 191 -4.99 -1.70 -19.07
N LEU A 192 -3.92 -2.05 -19.77
CA LEU A 192 -3.87 -3.10 -20.77
C LEU A 192 -2.65 -3.98 -20.50
N THR A 193 -2.88 -5.28 -20.32
CA THR A 193 -1.84 -6.28 -20.06
C THR A 193 -1.79 -7.29 -21.20
N PHE A 194 -0.58 -7.73 -21.57
CA PHE A 194 -0.36 -8.79 -22.54
C PHE A 194 0.48 -9.91 -21.91
N ASN A 195 -0.12 -11.09 -21.80
CA ASN A 195 0.55 -12.30 -21.33
C ASN A 195 1.22 -13.00 -22.52
N LEU A 196 2.54 -13.06 -22.52
CA LEU A 196 3.34 -13.67 -23.57
C LEU A 196 3.98 -14.97 -23.06
N GLY A 197 3.98 -16.02 -23.89
CA GLY A 197 4.62 -17.30 -23.57
C GLY A 197 3.64 -18.42 -23.22
N GLU A 198 4.19 -19.51 -22.69
CA GLU A 198 3.45 -20.73 -22.32
C GLU A 198 2.93 -20.66 -20.88
N GLU A 199 1.85 -21.40 -20.61
CA GLU A 199 1.25 -21.49 -19.29
C GLU A 199 2.11 -22.38 -18.38
N PHE A 200 2.54 -21.85 -17.24
CA PHE A 200 3.30 -22.61 -16.25
C PHE A 200 2.34 -23.41 -15.35
N ILE A 201 2.43 -24.73 -15.42
CA ILE A 201 1.75 -25.64 -14.49
C ILE A 201 2.66 -25.86 -13.28
N ASN A 202 2.34 -25.22 -12.16
CA ASN A 202 3.00 -25.51 -10.88
C ASN A 202 2.33 -26.75 -10.25
N ASN A 203 3.05 -27.87 -10.22
CA ASN A 203 2.66 -29.11 -9.54
C ASN A 203 2.79 -28.99 -8.02
#